data_AF-A0A835E9F0-F1
#
_entry.id   AF-A0A835E9F0-F1
#
_cell.length_a   1.000
_cell.length_b   1.000
_cell.length_c   1.000
_cell.angle_alpha   90.00
_cell.angle_beta   90.00
_cell.angle_gamma   90.00
#
_symmetry.space_group_name_H-M   'P 1'
#
loop_
_entity.id
_entity.type
_entity.pdbx_description
1 polymer ?
#
loop_
_entity_poly.entity_id
_entity_poly.type
_entity_poly.pdbx_seq_one_letter_code
_entity_poly.pdbx_strand_id
1 'polypeptide(L)'
;MAKEEADAPLVGTGGMKVKLKDLVPAATNTVNTTFIVLDKAAPTARPPHAHAQSQSQSQARGGEEMTCLALVADETAAAHFLLWGGECGAFEPGDIVRLTDGIFSYHRGNALVLRAGRRGRAEKVGEFTMLFVETPNMSEIQWGRDPDDPKRMVQEAVVSPYSQVFKPLR
;
A
#
# COMPACT_ATOMS: atom_id res chain seq x y z
N MET A 1 -51.66 14.25 11.22
CA MET A 1 -50.38 14.59 11.87
C MET A 1 -49.38 13.51 11.48
N ALA A 2 -48.69 13.69 10.36
CA ALA A 2 -47.59 12.82 9.95
C ALA A 2 -46.30 13.45 10.46
N LYS A 3 -45.54 12.72 11.27
CA LYS A 3 -44.17 13.09 11.61
C LYS A 3 -43.28 12.58 10.49
N GLU A 4 -42.71 13.51 9.73
CA GLU A 4 -41.58 13.27 8.85
C GLU A 4 -40.36 13.11 9.76
N GLU A 5 -39.89 11.87 9.89
CA GLU A 5 -38.66 11.54 10.59
C GLU A 5 -37.51 11.72 9.59
N ALA A 6 -36.77 12.80 9.74
CA ALA A 6 -35.62 13.13 8.91
C ALA A 6 -34.53 12.07 9.09
N ASP A 7 -34.18 11.42 7.99
CA ASP A 7 -33.04 10.51 7.88
C ASP A 7 -31.75 11.32 8.12
N ALA A 8 -31.18 11.18 9.32
CA ALA A 8 -29.91 11.79 9.66
C ALA A 8 -28.78 11.01 8.95
N PRO A 9 -27.82 11.69 8.30
CA PRO A 9 -26.75 10.98 7.62
C PRO A 9 -25.91 10.25 8.66
N LEU A 10 -25.73 8.94 8.45
CA LEU A 10 -24.77 8.12 9.18
C LEU A 10 -23.38 8.77 9.05
N VAL A 11 -22.94 9.45 10.12
CA VAL A 11 -21.57 9.94 10.27
C VAL A 11 -20.66 8.72 10.41
N GLY A 12 -20.28 8.15 9.29
CA GLY A 12 -19.11 7.29 9.22
C GLY A 12 -17.91 8.15 9.59
N THR A 13 -17.14 7.72 10.58
CA THR A 13 -15.82 8.27 10.93
C THR A 13 -14.82 7.96 9.81
N GLY A 14 -15.07 8.48 8.62
CA GLY A 14 -14.21 8.33 7.45
C GLY A 14 -13.05 9.30 7.58
N GLY A 15 -11.90 8.83 8.07
CA GLY A 15 -10.66 9.61 7.96
C GLY A 15 -10.45 10.04 6.51
N MET A 16 -9.96 11.26 6.30
CA MET A 16 -9.79 11.88 4.99
C MET A 16 -9.09 10.93 4.00
N LYS A 17 -9.71 10.72 2.83
CA LYS A 17 -9.15 9.87 1.77
C LYS A 17 -7.95 10.58 1.13
N VAL A 18 -6.82 9.89 1.06
CA VAL A 18 -5.56 10.37 0.48
C VAL A 18 -5.43 9.82 -0.94
N LYS A 19 -5.11 10.67 -1.91
CA LYS A 19 -4.78 10.25 -3.27
C LYS A 19 -3.34 9.76 -3.33
N LEU A 20 -3.00 8.84 -4.24
CA LEU A 20 -1.65 8.27 -4.28
C LEU A 20 -0.59 9.34 -4.52
N LYS A 21 -0.84 10.36 -5.36
CA LYS A 21 0.11 11.46 -5.57
C LYS A 21 0.47 12.26 -4.30
N ASP A 22 -0.38 12.21 -3.28
CA ASP A 22 -0.23 12.97 -2.04
C ASP A 22 0.45 12.12 -0.94
N LEU A 23 0.91 10.91 -1.28
CA LEU A 23 1.67 10.06 -0.37
C LEU A 23 3.02 10.72 -0.02
N VAL A 24 3.32 10.75 1.28
CA VAL A 24 4.60 11.22 1.82
C VAL A 24 5.16 10.16 2.76
N PRO A 25 6.46 9.81 2.70
CA PRO A 25 7.04 8.81 3.57
C PRO A 25 6.90 9.19 5.04
N ALA A 26 6.17 8.39 5.80
CA ALA A 26 6.01 8.56 7.24
C ALA A 26 5.45 7.27 7.87
N ALA A 27 6.20 6.71 8.82
CA ALA A 27 5.80 5.49 9.52
C ALA A 27 4.56 5.68 10.43
N THR A 28 4.27 6.92 10.82
CA THR A 28 3.17 7.28 11.74
C THR A 28 1.94 7.82 11.02
N ASN A 29 2.02 8.08 9.71
CA ASN A 29 0.88 8.64 8.99
C ASN A 29 -0.16 7.54 8.72
N THR A 30 -1.42 7.93 8.88
CA THR A 30 -2.58 7.13 8.52
C THR A 30 -2.93 7.41 7.07
N VAL A 31 -2.82 6.39 6.21
CA VAL A 31 -3.22 6.47 4.80
C VAL A 31 -4.52 5.70 4.59
N ASN A 32 -5.59 6.42 4.27
CA ASN A 32 -6.85 5.83 3.81
C ASN A 32 -6.98 6.09 2.31
N THR A 33 -7.00 5.05 1.49
CA THR A 33 -7.02 5.22 0.02
C THR A 33 -7.72 4.08 -0.68
N THR A 34 -7.97 4.22 -1.98
CA THR A 34 -8.49 3.18 -2.84
C THR A 34 -7.71 3.21 -4.14
N PHE A 35 -7.29 2.05 -4.62
CA PHE A 35 -6.46 1.91 -5.80
C PHE A 35 -6.83 0.63 -6.55
N ILE A 36 -6.49 0.57 -7.83
CA ILE A 36 -6.53 -0.65 -8.64
C ILE A 36 -5.16 -1.34 -8.59
N VAL A 37 -5.16 -2.67 -8.53
CA VAL A 37 -3.95 -3.49 -8.66
C VAL A 37 -3.64 -3.65 -10.15
N LEU A 38 -2.44 -3.27 -10.58
CA LEU A 38 -2.01 -3.35 -11.98
C LEU A 38 -1.20 -4.61 -12.27
N ASP A 39 -0.29 -4.97 -11.36
CA ASP A 39 0.57 -6.15 -11.48
C ASP A 39 0.98 -6.66 -10.08
N LYS A 40 1.38 -7.92 -9.97
CA LYS A 40 1.75 -8.58 -8.71
C LYS A 40 2.90 -9.56 -8.91
N ALA A 41 3.96 -9.41 -8.13
CA ALA A 41 5.07 -10.34 -8.11
C ALA A 41 4.69 -11.65 -7.40
N ALA A 42 5.37 -12.74 -7.77
CA ALA A 42 5.21 -14.01 -7.08
C ALA A 42 5.55 -13.88 -5.58
N PRO A 43 4.87 -14.63 -4.70
CA PRO A 43 5.19 -14.64 -3.27
C PRO A 43 6.65 -15.03 -3.01
N THR A 44 7.35 -14.24 -2.21
CA THR A 44 8.71 -14.56 -1.76
C THR A 44 8.67 -15.11 -0.35
N ALA A 45 9.22 -16.31 -0.17
CA ALA A 45 9.51 -16.93 1.11
C ALA A 45 10.71 -16.24 1.79
N ARG A 46 10.79 -16.22 3.12
CA ARG A 46 11.91 -15.59 3.86
C ARG A 46 13.16 -16.48 3.70
N PRO A 47 14.33 -15.96 3.29
CA PRO A 47 15.53 -16.78 3.25
C PRO A 47 15.94 -17.24 4.67
N PRO A 48 16.33 -18.51 4.86
CA PRO A 48 16.53 -19.14 6.18
C PRO A 48 17.78 -18.69 6.97
N HIS A 49 18.50 -17.65 6.53
CA HIS A 49 19.84 -17.32 7.05
C HIS A 49 19.89 -16.24 8.14
N ALA A 50 18.75 -15.76 8.63
CA ALA A 50 18.72 -14.88 9.81
C ALA A 50 18.56 -15.73 11.09
N HIS A 51 19.68 -16.22 11.63
CA HIS A 51 19.86 -16.88 12.94
C HIS A 51 18.59 -17.48 13.57
N ALA A 52 18.25 -18.70 13.17
CA ALA A 52 17.31 -19.54 13.91
C ALA A 52 18.11 -20.53 14.77
N GLN A 53 18.22 -20.25 16.07
CA GLN A 53 18.40 -21.31 17.06
C GLN A 53 17.04 -21.83 17.49
N SER A 54 17.04 -23.14 17.72
CA SER A 54 15.99 -24.00 18.29
C SER A 54 14.90 -24.52 17.35
N GLN A 55 15.00 -25.83 17.19
CA GLN A 55 14.03 -26.80 16.72
C GLN A 55 12.72 -26.74 17.52
N SER A 56 11.59 -26.96 16.86
CA SER A 56 10.63 -28.00 17.27
C SER A 56 9.50 -28.12 16.23
N GLN A 57 9.18 -29.36 15.88
CA GLN A 57 7.93 -29.71 15.21
C GLN A 57 6.78 -29.24 16.11
N SER A 58 6.09 -28.17 15.71
CA SER A 58 4.79 -27.82 16.27
C SER A 58 3.80 -27.59 15.12
N GLN A 59 2.79 -28.45 15.13
CA GLN A 59 1.61 -28.39 14.28
C GLN A 59 0.89 -27.06 14.56
N ALA A 60 0.69 -26.25 13.50
CA ALA A 60 -0.16 -25.06 13.45
C ALA A 60 0.10 -23.97 14.53
N ARG A 61 1.10 -23.06 14.31
CA ARG A 61 1.12 -21.68 14.86
C ARG A 61 2.28 -20.76 14.40
N GLY A 62 2.76 -20.89 13.16
CA GLY A 62 3.81 -19.99 12.67
C GLY A 62 4.04 -20.13 11.18
N GLY A 63 3.13 -19.57 10.37
CA GLY A 63 3.33 -19.47 8.93
C GLY A 63 4.51 -18.56 8.65
N GLU A 64 5.41 -18.99 7.79
CA GLU A 64 6.41 -18.13 7.18
C GLU A 64 5.73 -16.84 6.67
N GLU A 65 6.20 -15.66 7.09
CA GLU A 65 5.68 -14.37 6.63
C GLU A 65 6.02 -14.20 5.13
N MET A 66 5.19 -14.80 4.28
CA MET A 66 5.24 -14.63 2.83
C MET A 66 4.85 -13.19 2.50
N THR A 67 5.62 -12.55 1.62
CA THR A 67 5.32 -11.21 1.12
C THR A 67 5.21 -11.20 -0.39
N CYS A 68 4.37 -10.31 -0.91
CA CYS A 68 4.25 -10.06 -2.35
C CYS A 68 4.27 -8.57 -2.59
N LEU A 69 5.02 -8.14 -3.60
CA LEU A 69 4.97 -6.76 -4.07
C LEU A 69 3.92 -6.65 -5.17
N ALA A 70 3.13 -5.59 -5.16
CA ALA A 70 2.19 -5.26 -6.22
C ALA A 70 2.46 -3.84 -6.72
N LEU A 71 2.20 -3.61 -8.01
CA LEU A 71 2.03 -2.27 -8.57
C LEU A 71 0.56 -1.89 -8.42
N VAL A 72 0.29 -0.75 -7.79
CA VAL A 72 -1.07 -0.24 -7.62
C VAL A 72 -1.16 1.20 -8.11
N ALA A 73 -2.34 1.62 -8.55
CA ALA A 73 -2.53 2.96 -9.08
C ALA A 73 -3.93 3.54 -8.81
N ASP A 74 -4.03 4.86 -8.88
CA ASP A 74 -5.26 5.61 -8.95
C ASP A 74 -5.17 6.65 -10.08
N GLU A 75 -6.20 7.48 -10.25
CA GLU A 75 -6.25 8.53 -11.29
C GLU A 75 -5.12 9.58 -11.18
N THR A 76 -4.28 9.53 -10.14
CA THR A 76 -3.26 10.53 -9.85
C THR A 76 -1.83 10.05 -9.83
N ALA A 77 -1.57 8.80 -9.44
CA ALA A 77 -0.22 8.23 -9.39
C ALA A 77 -0.27 6.71 -9.26
N ALA A 78 0.91 6.09 -9.33
CA ALA A 78 1.15 4.71 -8.94
C ALA A 78 1.99 4.62 -7.65
N ALA A 79 1.99 3.46 -7.01
CA ALA A 79 2.87 3.13 -5.90
C ALA A 79 3.12 1.62 -5.83
N HIS A 80 4.18 1.21 -5.13
CA HIS A 80 4.34 -0.18 -4.72
C HIS A 80 3.53 -0.47 -3.46
N PHE A 81 2.80 -1.58 -3.47
CA PHE A 81 2.04 -2.08 -2.34
C PHE A 81 2.61 -3.43 -1.86
N LEU A 82 2.97 -3.52 -0.58
CA LEU A 82 3.52 -4.72 0.03
C LEU A 82 2.42 -5.49 0.78
N LEU A 83 2.11 -6.67 0.25
CA LEU A 83 1.10 -7.62 0.73
C LEU A 83 1.73 -8.63 1.70
N TRP A 84 0.96 -9.07 2.69
CA TRP A 84 1.42 -10.02 3.71
C TRP A 84 0.56 -11.29 3.80
N GLY A 85 1.21 -12.44 3.89
CA GLY A 85 0.59 -13.72 4.17
C GLY A 85 -0.57 -14.03 3.22
N GLY A 86 -1.78 -14.14 3.77
CA GLY A 86 -2.99 -14.43 2.99
C GLY A 86 -3.35 -13.37 1.95
N GLU A 87 -2.93 -12.10 2.13
CA GLU A 87 -3.20 -11.02 1.19
C GLU A 87 -2.59 -11.28 -0.19
N CYS A 88 -1.45 -11.97 -0.25
CA CYS A 88 -0.77 -12.38 -1.48
C CYS A 88 -1.67 -13.20 -2.43
N GLY A 89 -2.54 -14.04 -1.88
CA GLY A 89 -3.47 -14.87 -2.65
C GLY A 89 -4.89 -14.30 -2.69
N ALA A 90 -5.16 -13.20 -1.98
CA ALA A 90 -6.49 -12.61 -1.89
C ALA A 90 -6.72 -11.51 -2.95
N PHE A 91 -5.66 -10.88 -3.45
CA PHE A 91 -5.74 -9.80 -4.42
C PHE A 91 -5.05 -10.16 -5.72
N GLU A 92 -5.71 -9.88 -6.85
CA GLU A 92 -5.20 -10.11 -8.19
C GLU A 92 -5.15 -8.80 -9.02
N PRO A 93 -4.33 -8.73 -10.08
CA PRO A 93 -4.40 -7.65 -11.05
C PRO A 93 -5.84 -7.41 -11.55
N GLY A 94 -6.26 -6.15 -11.58
CA GLY A 94 -7.61 -5.71 -11.88
C GLY A 94 -8.49 -5.48 -10.64
N ASP A 95 -8.12 -5.98 -9.46
CA ASP A 95 -8.88 -5.73 -8.24
C ASP A 95 -8.81 -4.26 -7.80
N ILE A 96 -9.94 -3.74 -7.34
CA ILE A 96 -10.01 -2.43 -6.68
C ILE A 96 -9.98 -2.68 -5.17
N VAL A 97 -8.95 -2.16 -4.51
CA VAL A 97 -8.66 -2.40 -3.10
C VAL A 97 -8.80 -1.11 -2.32
N ARG A 98 -9.55 -1.16 -1.22
CA ARG A 98 -9.62 -0.09 -0.21
C ARG A 98 -8.63 -0.40 0.90
N LEU A 99 -7.67 0.49 1.08
CA LEU A 99 -6.73 0.47 2.20
C LEU A 99 -7.22 1.42 3.29
N THR A 100 -7.39 0.91 4.51
CA THR A 100 -7.70 1.71 5.70
C THR A 100 -6.56 1.58 6.70
N ASP A 101 -6.18 2.69 7.32
CA ASP A 101 -5.05 2.80 8.26
C ASP A 101 -3.75 2.21 7.69
N GLY A 102 -3.49 2.50 6.42
CA GLY A 102 -2.25 2.17 5.73
C GLY A 102 -1.08 3.05 6.15
N ILE A 103 0.14 2.63 5.78
CA ILE A 103 1.39 3.34 6.03
C ILE A 103 2.20 3.34 4.73
N PHE A 104 2.73 4.50 4.36
CA PHE A 104 3.70 4.65 3.27
C PHE A 104 5.08 4.96 3.87
N SER A 105 6.01 4.01 3.79
CA SER A 105 7.29 4.10 4.51
C SER A 105 8.37 3.25 3.85
N TYR A 106 9.63 3.59 4.12
CA TYR A 106 10.75 2.75 3.73
C TYR A 106 10.68 1.36 4.38
N HIS A 107 10.92 0.35 3.56
CA HIS A 107 11.08 -1.04 3.92
C HIS A 107 12.52 -1.49 3.57
N ARG A 108 12.83 -2.76 3.84
CA ARG A 108 14.16 -3.37 3.61
C ARG A 108 14.76 -2.94 2.27
N GLY A 109 16.07 -2.70 2.26
CA GLY A 109 16.79 -2.29 1.04
C GLY A 109 16.45 -0.89 0.55
N ASN A 110 15.90 -0.02 1.44
CA ASN A 110 15.50 1.35 1.12
C ASN A 110 14.37 1.46 0.07
N ALA A 111 13.57 0.39 -0.09
CA ALA A 111 12.41 0.40 -0.97
C ALA A 111 11.23 1.11 -0.28
N LEU A 112 10.65 2.11 -0.92
CA LEU A 112 9.52 2.86 -0.39
C LEU A 112 8.21 2.18 -0.78
N VAL A 113 7.41 1.73 0.18
CA VAL A 113 6.20 0.93 -0.09
C VAL A 113 5.01 1.39 0.73
N LEU A 114 3.82 1.24 0.14
CA LEU A 114 2.54 1.30 0.82
C LEU A 114 2.21 -0.08 1.41
N ARG A 115 1.61 -0.14 2.59
CA ARG A 115 1.18 -1.38 3.24
C ARG A 115 0.09 -1.12 4.26
N ALA A 116 -0.61 -2.16 4.69
CA ALA A 116 -1.45 -2.08 5.89
C ALA A 116 -0.62 -1.70 7.12
N GLY A 117 -1.13 -0.77 7.93
CA GLY A 117 -0.59 -0.47 9.25
C GLY A 117 -0.97 -1.55 10.27
N ARG A 118 -0.47 -1.42 11.51
CA ARG A 118 -0.71 -2.43 12.58
C ARG A 118 -2.20 -2.70 12.85
N ARG A 119 -3.05 -1.68 12.69
CA ARG A 119 -4.52 -1.76 12.79
C ARG A 119 -5.21 -1.59 11.44
N GLY A 120 -4.42 -1.47 10.38
CA GLY A 120 -4.92 -1.28 9.04
C GLY A 120 -5.32 -2.59 8.39
N ARG A 121 -6.05 -2.45 7.29
CA ARG A 121 -6.52 -3.58 6.49
C ARG A 121 -6.69 -3.17 5.04
N ALA A 122 -6.53 -4.13 4.15
CA ALA A 122 -6.88 -4.04 2.75
C ALA A 122 -8.13 -4.88 2.47
N GLU A 123 -9.08 -4.33 1.72
CA GLU A 123 -10.33 -5.00 1.36
C GLU A 123 -10.58 -4.85 -0.13
N LYS A 124 -10.91 -5.95 -0.83
CA LYS A 124 -11.40 -5.86 -2.21
C LYS A 124 -12.80 -5.24 -2.16
N VAL A 125 -12.98 -4.13 -2.89
CA VAL A 125 -14.24 -3.37 -2.96
C VAL A 125 -14.82 -3.29 -4.36
N GLY A 126 -14.12 -3.81 -5.36
CA GLY A 126 -14.56 -3.86 -6.75
C GLY A 126 -13.49 -4.46 -7.65
N GLU A 127 -13.68 -4.34 -8.96
CA GLU A 127 -12.73 -4.78 -9.98
C GLU A 127 -12.91 -3.97 -11.27
N PHE A 128 -11.84 -3.87 -12.06
CA PHE A 128 -11.72 -3.35 -13.42
C PHE A 128 -12.05 -1.86 -13.66
N THR A 129 -13.14 -1.37 -13.09
CA THR A 129 -13.75 -0.06 -13.42
C THR A 129 -13.19 1.10 -12.60
N MET A 130 -11.88 1.32 -12.68
CA MET A 130 -11.21 2.44 -12.01
C MET A 130 -10.23 3.16 -12.96
N LEU A 131 -10.32 4.49 -13.03
CA LEU A 131 -9.34 5.30 -13.75
C LEU A 131 -7.99 5.26 -13.03
N PHE A 132 -6.90 5.14 -13.80
CA PHE A 132 -5.55 5.12 -13.25
C PHE A 132 -4.51 5.78 -14.16
N VAL A 133 -3.41 6.20 -13.56
CA VAL A 133 -2.17 6.56 -14.24
C VAL A 133 -0.99 5.82 -13.62
N GLU A 134 -0.04 5.37 -14.43
CA GLU A 134 1.17 4.69 -13.93
C GLU A 134 2.29 5.65 -13.52
N THR A 135 2.14 6.94 -13.86
CA THR A 135 3.16 7.97 -13.63
C THR A 135 2.56 9.21 -12.95
N PRO A 136 3.23 9.79 -11.92
CA PRO A 136 4.47 9.31 -11.32
C PRO A 136 4.24 8.03 -10.49
N ASN A 137 5.30 7.25 -10.28
CA ASN A 137 5.30 6.21 -9.26
C ASN A 137 5.93 6.75 -7.97
N MET A 138 5.13 6.85 -6.90
CA MET A 138 5.54 7.44 -5.63
C MET A 138 6.64 6.65 -4.92
N SER A 139 6.74 5.34 -5.20
CA SER A 139 7.81 4.47 -4.70
C SER A 139 9.14 4.67 -5.42
N GLU A 140 9.13 5.34 -6.58
CA GLU A 140 10.29 5.66 -7.41
C GLU A 140 10.64 7.17 -7.31
N ILE A 141 10.20 7.82 -6.23
CA ILE A 141 10.57 9.21 -5.90
C ILE A 141 11.68 9.20 -4.87
N GLN A 142 12.68 10.07 -5.08
CA GLN A 142 13.66 10.41 -4.07
C GLN A 142 13.07 11.47 -3.14
N TRP A 143 13.07 11.18 -1.84
CA TRP A 143 12.55 12.06 -0.80
C TRP A 143 13.69 12.61 0.05
N GLY A 144 13.70 13.93 0.21
CA GLY A 144 14.59 14.67 1.10
C GLY A 144 13.88 15.11 2.37
N ARG A 145 14.66 15.45 3.40
CA ARG A 145 14.12 16.20 4.54
C ARG A 145 13.98 17.66 4.15
N ASP A 146 12.87 18.26 4.53
CA ASP A 146 12.67 19.68 4.35
C ASP A 146 13.74 20.46 5.15
N PRO A 147 14.51 21.38 4.53
CA PRO A 147 15.50 22.20 5.23
C PRO A 147 14.89 23.05 6.35
N ASP A 148 13.64 23.48 6.18
CA ASP A 148 12.95 24.37 7.11
C ASP A 148 12.17 23.60 8.20
N ASP A 149 11.77 22.35 7.92
CA ASP A 149 11.13 21.45 8.89
C ASP A 149 11.67 20.00 8.77
N PRO A 150 12.67 19.61 9.58
CA PRO A 150 13.28 18.29 9.50
C PRO A 150 12.33 17.09 9.72
N LYS A 151 11.11 17.33 10.21
CA LYS A 151 10.07 16.29 10.37
C LYS A 151 9.26 16.07 9.09
N ARG A 152 9.34 17.00 8.14
CA ARG A 152 8.65 16.94 6.86
C ARG A 152 9.58 16.40 5.79
N MET A 153 9.01 15.58 4.90
CA MET A 153 9.71 15.09 3.71
C MET A 153 9.23 15.87 2.49
N VAL A 154 10.14 16.18 1.57
CA VAL A 154 9.86 16.85 0.30
C VAL A 154 10.36 15.99 -0.86
N GLN A 155 9.65 16.07 -1.98
CA GLN A 155 10.06 15.39 -3.21
C GLN A 155 11.29 16.12 -3.80
N GLU A 156 12.43 15.43 -3.87
CA GLU A 156 13.67 15.99 -4.42
C GLU A 156 13.81 15.70 -5.92
N ALA A 157 13.56 14.46 -6.31
CA ALA A 157 13.72 14.02 -7.69
C ALA A 157 12.84 12.80 -8.01
N VAL A 158 12.51 12.63 -9.29
CA VAL A 158 11.91 11.40 -9.80
C VAL A 158 13.06 10.46 -10.20
N VAL A 159 13.21 9.32 -9.52
CA VAL A 159 14.23 8.31 -9.83
C VAL A 159 13.85 7.59 -11.12
N SER A 160 12.56 7.25 -11.25
CA SER A 160 12.01 6.71 -12.48
C SER A 160 10.54 7.11 -12.65
N PRO A 161 10.08 7.43 -13.88
CA PRO A 161 8.67 7.71 -14.10
C PRO A 161 7.78 6.48 -13.90
N TYR A 162 8.30 5.27 -14.14
CA TYR A 162 7.59 4.00 -14.04
C TYR A 162 8.25 3.07 -13.02
N SER A 163 7.55 1.99 -12.64
CA SER A 163 8.17 0.97 -11.79
C SER A 163 9.35 0.28 -12.48
N GLN A 164 10.45 0.11 -11.73
CA GLN A 164 11.59 -0.71 -12.18
C GLN A 164 11.36 -2.22 -12.00
N VAL A 165 10.48 -2.61 -11.09
CA VAL A 165 10.09 -4.01 -10.84
C VAL A 165 9.06 -4.48 -11.87
N PHE A 166 8.03 -3.67 -12.10
CA PHE A 166 6.93 -3.95 -13.02
C PHE A 166 7.06 -3.04 -14.23
N LYS A 167 7.87 -3.46 -15.21
CA LYS A 167 8.12 -2.64 -16.40
C LYS A 167 6.89 -2.62 -17.30
N PRO A 168 6.49 -1.45 -17.83
CA PRO A 168 5.41 -1.37 -18.81
C PRO A 168 5.66 -2.28 -20.00
N LEU A 169 4.60 -2.96 -20.46
CA LEU A 169 4.63 -3.70 -21.72
C LEU A 169 4.80 -2.69 -22.86
N ARG A 170 5.83 -2.89 -23.70
CA ARG A 170 6.13 -2.05 -24.86
C ARG A 170 5.38 -2.52 -26.09
#